data_AF-A0A166I378-F1
#
_entry.id   AF-A0A166I378-F1
#
_cell.length_a   1.000
_cell.length_b   1.000
_cell.length_c   1.000
_cell.angle_alpha   90.00
_cell.angle_beta   90.00
_cell.angle_gamma   90.00
#
_symmetry.space_group_name_H-M   'P 1'
#
loop_
_entity.id
_entity.type
_entity.pdbx_description
1 polymer ?
#
loop_
_entity_poly.entity_id
_entity_poly.type
_entity_poly.pdbx_seq_one_letter_code
_entity_poly.pdbx_strand_id
1 'polypeptide(L)'
;MSIADYRIFAVILESMLFAFYIVVLMAFYCAKSWKDSKRVPGIFAISVGLFLMCAAAWTLDICVLSLQLYQLLPSRFSPNGPDTTIDQATTTLYGNLKFARSACTTVIYIFCDIISLWRAYVIYGRPRWLKITSLSLFSFSCILYIATLVLDDTSGLGSPPTFAVRLEELDGGAVPEVLSSMAVSTTAFSQVFVTALIARKAWIYRKDLQSLLPAQRMGSSNRKRLTSVFYVVIETGIVYSLLWVIFVLAHEYALGLTGAYWSEAWVCQISGIYPTLIVVIISERASILEQGANNASGLGSVSIRFAANDDLEALHPVVPDKTLPGLASEGTLDQSL
;
A
#
# COMPACT_ATOMS: atom_id res chain seq x y z
N MET A 1 -24.96 13.32 -23.80
CA MET A 1 -23.68 12.58 -23.70
C MET A 1 -24.00 11.11 -23.84
N SER A 2 -23.30 10.37 -24.69
CA SER A 2 -23.62 8.96 -24.94
C SER A 2 -23.13 8.11 -23.77
N ILE A 3 -23.87 7.05 -23.42
CA ILE A 3 -23.44 6.10 -22.38
C ILE A 3 -22.08 5.45 -22.72
N ALA A 4 -21.75 5.41 -24.01
CA ALA A 4 -20.46 4.96 -24.54
C ALA A 4 -19.31 5.87 -24.10
N ASP A 5 -19.53 7.18 -23.99
CA ASP A 5 -18.49 8.13 -23.61
C ASP A 5 -18.01 7.81 -22.18
N TYR A 6 -18.94 7.61 -21.23
CA TYR A 6 -18.60 7.35 -19.83
C TYR A 6 -17.76 6.09 -19.63
N ARG A 7 -18.10 5.00 -20.33
CA ARG A 7 -17.45 3.71 -20.11
C ARG A 7 -16.12 3.58 -20.85
N ILE A 8 -16.02 4.10 -22.08
CA ILE A 8 -14.79 4.03 -22.85
C ILE A 8 -13.69 4.84 -22.16
N PHE A 9 -13.99 6.06 -21.71
CA PHE A 9 -12.99 6.88 -20.99
C PHE A 9 -12.54 6.25 -19.68
N ALA A 10 -13.48 5.66 -18.91
CA ALA A 10 -13.15 4.95 -17.68
C ALA A 10 -12.18 3.77 -17.92
N VAL A 11 -12.45 2.93 -18.91
CA VAL A 11 -11.59 1.78 -19.25
C VAL A 11 -10.24 2.22 -19.80
N ILE A 12 -10.17 3.31 -20.57
CA ILE A 12 -8.90 3.89 -21.03
C ILE A 12 -8.08 4.36 -19.83
N LEU A 13 -8.68 5.12 -18.92
CA LEU A 13 -8.02 5.60 -17.71
C LEU A 13 -7.53 4.43 -16.85
N GLU A 14 -8.36 3.41 -16.69
CA GLU A 14 -8.01 2.19 -15.95
C GLU A 14 -6.84 1.46 -16.60
N SER A 15 -6.82 1.35 -17.93
CA SER A 15 -5.71 0.74 -18.68
C SER A 15 -4.41 1.53 -18.55
N MET A 16 -4.49 2.87 -18.53
CA MET A 16 -3.32 3.72 -18.27
C MET A 16 -2.76 3.51 -16.86
N LEU A 17 -3.64 3.45 -15.84
CA LEU A 17 -3.25 3.19 -14.45
C LEU A 17 -2.67 1.79 -14.28
N PHE A 18 -3.26 0.78 -14.93
CA PHE A 18 -2.76 -0.59 -14.92
C PHE A 18 -1.39 -0.70 -15.58
N ALA A 19 -1.19 -0.04 -16.73
CA ALA A 19 0.13 0.04 -17.37
C ALA A 19 1.17 0.70 -16.44
N PHE A 20 0.80 1.78 -15.74
CA PHE A 20 1.65 2.40 -14.73
C PHE A 20 1.97 1.42 -13.58
N TYR A 21 1.01 0.63 -13.12
CA TYR A 21 1.23 -0.40 -12.11
C TYR A 21 2.25 -1.45 -12.58
N ILE A 22 2.13 -1.94 -13.81
CA ILE A 22 3.11 -2.88 -14.39
C ILE A 22 4.52 -2.27 -14.33
N VAL A 23 4.69 -1.00 -14.73
CA VAL A 23 5.99 -0.32 -14.70
C VAL A 23 6.55 -0.24 -13.28
N VAL A 24 5.73 0.14 -12.30
CA VAL A 24 6.13 0.21 -10.88
C VAL A 24 6.56 -1.16 -10.36
N LEU A 25 5.78 -2.20 -10.65
CA LEU A 25 6.06 -3.57 -10.20
C LEU A 25 7.35 -4.10 -10.86
N MET A 26 7.55 -3.83 -12.15
CA MET A 26 8.77 -4.19 -12.87
C MET A 26 9.99 -3.46 -12.32
N ALA A 27 9.89 -2.15 -12.09
CA ALA A 27 10.97 -1.38 -11.46
C ALA A 27 11.33 -1.94 -10.07
N PHE A 28 10.32 -2.31 -9.28
CA PHE A 28 10.53 -2.96 -7.99
C PHE A 28 11.21 -4.32 -8.12
N TYR A 29 10.79 -5.13 -9.09
CA TYR A 29 11.40 -6.44 -9.34
C TYR A 29 12.85 -6.29 -9.77
N CYS A 30 13.17 -5.36 -10.68
CA CYS A 30 14.53 -5.05 -11.09
C CYS A 30 15.38 -4.61 -9.89
N ALA A 31 14.90 -3.64 -9.11
CA ALA A 31 15.59 -3.14 -7.91
C ALA A 31 15.85 -4.25 -6.88
N LYS A 32 14.88 -5.15 -6.69
CA LYS A 32 15.01 -6.30 -5.80
C LYS A 32 15.95 -7.36 -6.35
N SER A 33 15.89 -7.69 -7.63
CA SER A 33 16.74 -8.70 -8.27
C SER A 33 18.22 -8.36 -8.19
N TRP A 34 18.56 -7.06 -8.15
CA TRP A 34 19.93 -6.56 -8.04
C TRP A 34 20.49 -6.62 -6.62
N LYS A 35 19.66 -6.86 -5.61
CA LYS A 35 20.07 -6.88 -4.20
C LYS A 35 19.72 -8.24 -3.60
N ASP A 36 20.75 -9.03 -3.30
CA ASP A 36 20.65 -10.32 -2.61
C ASP A 36 19.80 -10.21 -1.33
N SER A 37 18.49 -10.43 -1.45
CA SER A 37 17.55 -10.16 -0.38
C SER A 37 16.87 -11.45 0.05
N LYS A 38 17.44 -12.08 1.07
CA LYS A 38 16.75 -13.02 1.95
C LYS A 38 15.64 -12.34 2.78
N ARG A 39 15.39 -11.04 2.60
CA ARG A 39 14.45 -10.26 3.43
C ARG A 39 13.13 -9.99 2.70
N VAL A 40 12.09 -10.50 3.36
CA VAL A 40 10.65 -10.22 3.25
C VAL A 40 9.92 -10.75 1.99
N PRO A 41 9.84 -12.08 1.79
CA PRO A 41 8.97 -12.67 0.77
C PRO A 41 7.48 -12.30 0.96
N GLY A 42 7.04 -12.08 2.21
CA GLY A 42 5.64 -11.80 2.53
C GLY A 42 5.09 -10.51 1.90
N ILE A 43 5.83 -9.40 1.99
CA ILE A 43 5.36 -8.12 1.41
C ILE A 43 5.27 -8.23 -0.11
N PHE A 44 6.25 -8.88 -0.75
CA PHE A 44 6.22 -9.13 -2.18
C PHE A 44 5.02 -9.99 -2.59
N ALA A 45 4.72 -11.06 -1.84
CA ALA A 45 3.56 -11.91 -2.11
C ALA A 45 2.25 -11.11 -2.02
N ILE A 46 2.11 -10.22 -1.03
CA ILE A 46 0.94 -9.34 -0.90
C ILE A 46 0.84 -8.38 -2.10
N SER A 47 1.95 -7.75 -2.51
CA SER A 47 1.97 -6.86 -3.68
C SER A 47 1.58 -7.58 -4.97
N VAL A 48 2.12 -8.79 -5.21
CA VAL A 48 1.75 -9.61 -6.38
C VAL A 48 0.28 -10.02 -6.30
N GLY A 49 -0.23 -10.41 -5.13
CA GLY A 49 -1.63 -10.73 -4.93
C GLY A 49 -2.57 -9.56 -5.27
N LEU A 50 -2.25 -8.36 -4.77
CA LEU A 50 -2.98 -7.13 -5.10
C LEU A 50 -2.92 -6.82 -6.60
N PHE A 51 -1.76 -6.98 -7.23
CA PHE A 51 -1.60 -6.81 -8.67
C PHE A 51 -2.48 -7.77 -9.47
N LEU A 52 -2.51 -9.05 -9.10
CA LEU A 52 -3.34 -10.06 -9.76
C LEU A 52 -4.84 -9.75 -9.60
N MET A 53 -5.27 -9.27 -8.44
CA MET A 53 -6.66 -8.83 -8.23
C MET A 53 -7.01 -7.60 -9.07
N CYS A 54 -6.11 -6.61 -9.16
CA CYS A 54 -6.30 -5.44 -10.04
C CYS A 54 -6.35 -5.85 -11.52
N ALA A 55 -5.51 -6.80 -11.94
CA ALA A 55 -5.51 -7.34 -13.29
C ALA A 55 -6.81 -8.10 -13.60
N ALA A 56 -7.33 -8.86 -12.63
CA ALA A 56 -8.61 -9.54 -12.75
C ALA A 56 -9.76 -8.53 -12.89
N ALA A 57 -9.82 -7.51 -12.03
CA ALA A 57 -10.82 -6.45 -12.11
C ALA A 57 -10.79 -5.73 -13.48
N TRP A 58 -9.61 -5.32 -13.93
CA TRP A 58 -9.41 -4.70 -15.25
C TRP A 58 -9.84 -5.62 -16.41
N THR A 59 -9.52 -6.91 -16.33
CA THR A 59 -9.92 -7.88 -17.36
C THR A 59 -11.45 -8.03 -17.39
N LEU A 60 -12.10 -8.07 -16.23
CA LEU A 60 -13.56 -8.10 -16.13
C LEU A 60 -14.18 -6.84 -16.73
N ASP A 61 -13.56 -5.68 -16.54
CA ASP A 61 -14.00 -4.42 -17.16
C ASP A 61 -13.93 -4.43 -18.67
N ILE A 62 -12.84 -4.95 -19.24
CA ILE A 62 -12.71 -5.13 -20.69
C ILE A 62 -13.75 -6.11 -21.21
N CYS A 63 -14.00 -7.21 -20.51
CA CYS A 63 -15.04 -8.18 -20.87
C CYS A 63 -16.42 -7.53 -20.89
N VAL A 64 -16.76 -6.76 -19.85
CA VAL A 64 -18.04 -6.03 -19.76
C VAL A 64 -18.18 -5.01 -20.88
N LEU A 65 -17.13 -4.20 -21.13
CA LEU A 65 -17.14 -3.23 -22.22
C LEU A 65 -17.30 -3.91 -23.59
N SER A 66 -16.59 -5.03 -23.79
CA SER A 66 -16.66 -5.81 -25.03
C SER A 66 -18.07 -6.34 -25.27
N LEU A 67 -18.70 -6.93 -24.24
CA LEU A 67 -20.09 -7.42 -24.34
C LEU A 67 -21.05 -6.29 -24.72
N GLN A 68 -20.92 -5.11 -24.11
CA GLN A 68 -21.76 -3.96 -24.43
C GLN A 68 -21.53 -3.47 -25.87
N LEU A 69 -20.28 -3.41 -26.32
CA LEU A 69 -19.96 -3.02 -27.69
C LEU A 69 -20.53 -4.02 -28.71
N TYR A 70 -20.41 -5.32 -28.42
CA TYR A 70 -20.99 -6.39 -29.25
C TYR A 70 -22.51 -6.38 -29.29
N GLN A 71 -23.20 -5.85 -28.27
CA GLN A 71 -24.66 -5.70 -28.30
C GLN A 71 -25.11 -4.43 -29.05
N LEU A 72 -24.38 -3.33 -28.87
CA LEU A 72 -24.72 -2.04 -29.48
C LEU A 72 -24.47 -2.02 -30.99
N LEU A 73 -23.53 -2.81 -31.51
CA LEU A 73 -23.29 -2.90 -32.96
C LEU A 73 -24.47 -3.53 -33.71
N PRO A 74 -24.90 -4.77 -33.42
CA PRO A 74 -25.97 -5.45 -34.17
C PRO A 74 -27.34 -4.79 -34.03
N SER A 75 -27.66 -4.23 -32.85
CA SER A 75 -28.93 -3.50 -32.62
C SER A 75 -29.05 -2.25 -33.51
N ARG A 76 -27.93 -1.67 -33.96
CA ARG A 76 -27.94 -0.60 -34.97
C ARG A 76 -28.18 -1.11 -36.39
N PHE A 77 -27.84 -2.37 -36.68
CA PHE A 77 -27.88 -2.94 -38.03
C PHE A 77 -29.08 -3.84 -38.32
N SER A 78 -29.82 -4.30 -37.30
CA SER A 78 -30.96 -5.21 -37.47
C SER A 78 -32.19 -4.74 -36.66
N PRO A 79 -33.08 -3.92 -37.26
CA PRO A 79 -34.27 -3.39 -36.57
C PRO A 79 -35.37 -4.41 -36.22
N ASN A 80 -35.33 -5.64 -36.76
CA ASN A 80 -36.47 -6.59 -36.72
C ASN A 80 -36.10 -7.98 -36.15
N GLY A 81 -35.14 -8.09 -35.24
CA GLY A 81 -34.75 -9.37 -34.64
C GLY A 81 -35.70 -9.83 -33.52
N PRO A 82 -35.91 -11.16 -33.31
CA PRO A 82 -36.66 -11.66 -32.16
C PRO A 82 -35.83 -11.51 -30.86
N ASP A 83 -36.23 -10.56 -30.01
CA ASP A 83 -35.36 -9.92 -29.00
C ASP A 83 -35.28 -10.61 -27.62
N THR A 84 -36.15 -11.57 -27.28
CA THR A 84 -36.38 -11.89 -25.85
C THR A 84 -35.44 -12.90 -25.21
N THR A 85 -34.86 -13.85 -25.96
CA THR A 85 -34.05 -14.94 -25.36
C THR A 85 -32.58 -14.58 -25.17
N ILE A 86 -32.02 -13.73 -26.04
CA ILE A 86 -30.63 -13.27 -25.96
C ILE A 86 -30.44 -12.26 -24.82
N ASP A 87 -31.46 -11.45 -24.56
CA ASP A 87 -31.43 -10.42 -23.52
C ASP A 87 -31.27 -11.04 -22.12
N GLN A 88 -32.09 -12.06 -21.79
CA GLN A 88 -32.05 -12.71 -20.49
C GLN A 88 -30.72 -13.45 -20.20
N ALA A 89 -30.13 -14.09 -21.21
CA ALA A 89 -28.81 -14.73 -21.05
C ALA A 89 -27.71 -13.69 -20.81
N THR A 90 -27.81 -12.53 -21.45
CA THR A 90 -26.80 -11.49 -21.33
C THR A 90 -26.92 -10.72 -20.02
N THR A 91 -28.13 -10.44 -19.53
CA THR A 91 -28.35 -9.84 -18.21
C THR A 91 -27.77 -10.71 -17.10
N THR A 92 -27.97 -12.03 -17.20
CA THR A 92 -27.37 -13.01 -16.28
C THR A 92 -25.84 -12.98 -16.29
N LEU A 93 -25.22 -12.96 -17.48
CA LEU A 93 -23.77 -12.92 -17.61
C LEU A 93 -23.19 -11.60 -17.07
N TYR A 94 -23.84 -10.48 -17.40
CA TYR A 94 -23.46 -9.14 -16.94
C TYR A 94 -23.53 -9.04 -15.41
N GLY A 95 -24.58 -9.56 -14.80
CA GLY A 95 -24.75 -9.64 -13.34
C GLY A 95 -23.60 -10.37 -12.66
N ASN A 96 -23.26 -11.56 -13.16
CA ASN A 96 -22.17 -12.37 -12.62
C ASN A 96 -20.79 -11.69 -12.77
N LEU A 97 -20.55 -11.02 -13.90
CA LEU A 97 -19.31 -10.26 -14.13
C LEU A 97 -19.20 -9.07 -13.18
N LYS A 98 -20.30 -8.32 -12.98
CA LYS A 98 -20.36 -7.20 -12.04
C LYS A 98 -20.06 -7.68 -10.62
N PHE A 99 -20.71 -8.75 -10.16
CA PHE A 99 -20.47 -9.35 -8.85
C PHE A 99 -19.00 -9.77 -8.66
N ALA A 100 -18.41 -10.46 -9.65
CA ALA A 100 -17.01 -10.86 -9.60
C ALA A 100 -16.06 -9.65 -9.51
N ARG A 101 -16.35 -8.58 -10.25
CA ARG A 101 -15.58 -7.33 -10.21
C ARG A 101 -15.69 -6.68 -8.82
N SER A 102 -16.91 -6.54 -8.29
CA SER A 102 -17.13 -5.97 -6.95
C SER A 102 -16.39 -6.77 -5.89
N ALA A 103 -16.43 -8.10 -5.94
CA ALA A 103 -15.68 -8.96 -5.02
C ALA A 103 -14.16 -8.72 -5.08
N CYS A 104 -13.57 -8.61 -6.28
CA CYS A 104 -12.16 -8.26 -6.45
C CYS A 104 -11.83 -6.89 -5.82
N THR A 105 -12.64 -5.88 -6.12
CA THR A 105 -12.47 -4.51 -5.60
C THR A 105 -12.58 -4.46 -4.07
N THR A 106 -13.56 -5.15 -3.50
CA THR A 106 -13.73 -5.29 -2.04
C THR A 106 -12.48 -5.88 -1.39
N VAL A 107 -11.93 -6.96 -1.96
CA VAL A 107 -10.70 -7.57 -1.45
C VAL A 107 -9.54 -6.56 -1.50
N ILE A 108 -9.39 -5.82 -2.60
CA ILE A 108 -8.35 -4.80 -2.75
C ILE A 108 -8.46 -3.73 -1.65
N TYR A 109 -9.66 -3.22 -1.39
CA TYR A 109 -9.88 -2.20 -0.35
C TYR A 109 -9.56 -2.72 1.05
N ILE A 110 -10.01 -3.93 1.37
CA ILE A 110 -9.72 -4.58 2.66
C ILE A 110 -8.21 -4.72 2.85
N PHE A 111 -7.48 -5.23 1.85
CA PHE A 111 -6.02 -5.34 1.93
C PHE A 111 -5.33 -3.98 2.04
N CYS A 112 -5.82 -2.97 1.33
CA CYS A 112 -5.31 -1.62 1.45
C CYS A 112 -5.43 -1.09 2.89
N ASP A 113 -6.60 -1.25 3.52
CA ASP A 113 -6.82 -0.82 4.90
C ASP A 113 -5.92 -1.57 5.88
N ILE A 114 -5.75 -2.89 5.72
CA ILE A 114 -4.83 -3.68 6.54
C ILE A 114 -3.40 -3.14 6.43
N ILE A 115 -2.92 -2.89 5.20
CA ILE A 115 -1.53 -2.47 4.99
C ILE A 115 -1.29 -1.07 5.57
N SER A 116 -2.23 -0.15 5.36
CA SER A 116 -2.17 1.21 5.93
C SER A 116 -2.16 1.18 7.46
N LEU A 117 -3.05 0.41 8.08
CA LEU A 117 -3.13 0.27 9.54
C LEU A 117 -1.87 -0.42 10.12
N TRP A 118 -1.42 -1.49 9.47
CA TRP A 118 -0.18 -2.19 9.82
C TRP A 118 1.03 -1.24 9.78
N ARG A 119 1.12 -0.39 8.75
CA ARG A 119 2.18 0.60 8.62
C ARG A 119 2.20 1.57 9.80
N ALA A 120 1.04 2.15 10.16
CA ALA A 120 0.95 3.01 11.35
C ALA A 120 1.35 2.25 12.63
N TYR A 121 0.90 1.01 12.77
CA TYR A 121 1.22 0.18 13.93
C TYR A 121 2.72 -0.09 14.10
N VAL A 122 3.42 -0.40 13.00
CA VAL A 122 4.87 -0.61 12.99
C VAL A 122 5.61 0.69 13.31
N ILE A 123 5.25 1.81 12.68
CA ILE A 123 5.90 3.11 12.89
C ILE A 123 5.75 3.60 14.33
N TYR A 124 4.60 3.33 14.97
CA TYR A 124 4.34 3.78 16.34
C TYR A 124 5.07 2.95 17.41
N GLY A 125 5.72 1.85 17.04
CA GLY A 125 6.43 0.97 17.99
C GLY A 125 5.51 -0.02 18.71
N ARG A 126 4.43 -0.46 18.06
CA ARG A 126 3.55 -1.54 18.51
C ARG A 126 2.80 -1.34 19.85
N PRO A 127 2.25 -0.15 20.19
CA PRO A 127 1.49 0.00 21.43
C PRO A 127 0.21 -0.85 21.42
N ARG A 128 -0.19 -1.38 22.59
CA ARG A 128 -1.36 -2.28 22.71
C ARG A 128 -2.66 -1.62 22.28
N TRP A 129 -2.87 -0.33 22.61
CA TRP A 129 -4.09 0.38 22.22
C TRP A 129 -4.26 0.43 20.69
N LEU A 130 -3.17 0.72 19.96
CA LEU A 130 -3.22 0.84 18.51
C LEU A 130 -3.48 -0.50 17.83
N LYS A 131 -3.00 -1.61 18.42
CA LYS A 131 -3.34 -2.97 17.98
C LYS A 131 -4.85 -3.20 18.07
N ILE A 132 -5.46 -2.84 19.21
CA ILE A 132 -6.90 -3.02 19.45
C ILE A 132 -7.71 -2.13 18.49
N THR A 133 -7.35 -0.85 18.34
CA THR A 133 -8.03 0.06 17.42
C THR A 133 -7.90 -0.39 15.96
N SER A 134 -6.72 -0.82 15.53
CA SER A 134 -6.50 -1.34 14.18
C SER A 134 -7.29 -2.61 13.90
N LEU A 135 -7.32 -3.55 14.85
CA LEU A 135 -8.09 -4.80 14.70
C LEU A 135 -9.59 -4.52 14.68
N SER A 136 -10.06 -3.58 15.52
CA SER A 136 -11.46 -3.14 15.54
C SER A 136 -11.88 -2.50 14.22
N LEU A 137 -11.11 -1.53 13.72
CA LEU A 137 -11.38 -0.87 12.43
C LEU A 137 -11.37 -1.88 11.28
N PHE A 138 -10.37 -2.77 11.24
CA PHE A 138 -10.30 -3.83 10.23
C PHE A 138 -11.53 -4.75 10.26
N SER A 139 -11.92 -5.21 11.45
CA SER A 139 -13.07 -6.11 11.60
C SER A 139 -14.37 -5.42 11.18
N PHE A 140 -14.53 -4.16 11.57
CA PHE A 140 -15.67 -3.34 11.19
C PHE A 140 -15.73 -3.10 9.68
N SER A 141 -14.63 -2.71 9.04
CA SER A 141 -14.56 -2.58 7.57
C SER A 141 -14.89 -3.89 6.86
N CYS A 142 -14.36 -5.03 7.32
CA CYS A 142 -14.66 -6.33 6.71
C CYS A 142 -16.16 -6.64 6.77
N ILE A 143 -16.80 -6.43 7.93
CA ILE A 143 -18.23 -6.67 8.10
C ILE A 143 -19.03 -5.79 7.15
N LEU A 144 -18.73 -4.49 7.08
CA LEU A 144 -19.44 -3.56 6.20
C LEU A 144 -19.28 -3.93 4.73
N TYR A 145 -18.06 -4.25 4.28
CA TYR A 145 -17.81 -4.62 2.89
C TYR A 145 -18.44 -5.96 2.51
N ILE A 146 -18.36 -6.98 3.38
CA ILE A 146 -19.01 -8.28 3.13
C ILE A 146 -20.52 -8.10 3.09
N ALA A 147 -21.09 -7.31 4.00
CA ALA A 147 -22.52 -7.04 4.00
C ALA A 147 -22.95 -6.24 2.75
N THR A 148 -22.14 -5.29 2.29
CA THR A 148 -22.37 -4.57 1.01
C THR A 148 -22.36 -5.55 -0.17
N LEU A 149 -21.32 -6.37 -0.29
CA LEU A 149 -21.19 -7.37 -1.36
C LEU A 149 -22.36 -8.37 -1.38
N VAL A 150 -22.83 -8.79 -0.20
CA VAL A 150 -23.94 -9.75 -0.08
C VAL A 150 -25.30 -9.10 -0.33
N LEU A 151 -25.53 -7.87 0.11
CA LEU A 151 -26.84 -7.22 0.01
C LEU A 151 -27.05 -6.48 -1.32
N ASP A 152 -26.01 -5.82 -1.83
CA ASP A 152 -26.10 -5.01 -3.05
C ASP A 152 -25.79 -5.84 -4.31
N ASP A 153 -24.66 -6.52 -4.36
CA ASP A 153 -24.25 -7.18 -5.62
C ASP A 153 -25.01 -8.48 -5.90
N THR A 154 -25.62 -9.13 -4.89
CA THR A 154 -26.35 -10.40 -5.13
C THR A 154 -27.73 -10.20 -5.75
N SER A 155 -28.34 -9.01 -5.65
CA SER A 155 -29.58 -8.69 -6.35
C SER A 155 -29.39 -8.68 -7.87
N GLY A 156 -28.17 -8.35 -8.33
CA GLY A 156 -27.80 -8.33 -9.73
C GLY A 156 -27.45 -9.69 -10.33
N LEU A 157 -27.38 -10.78 -9.54
CA LEU A 157 -27.08 -12.11 -10.07
C LEU A 157 -28.23 -12.62 -10.95
N GLY A 158 -27.92 -13.47 -11.94
CA GLY A 158 -28.98 -14.04 -12.81
C GLY A 158 -30.01 -14.90 -12.07
N SER A 159 -29.66 -15.38 -10.87
CA SER A 159 -30.57 -16.05 -9.94
C SER A 159 -30.42 -15.39 -8.55
N PRO A 160 -31.05 -14.23 -8.31
CA PRO A 160 -30.85 -13.50 -7.07
C PRO A 160 -31.48 -14.27 -5.91
N PRO A 161 -30.84 -14.30 -4.73
CA PRO A 161 -31.39 -14.97 -3.58
C PRO A 161 -32.65 -14.24 -3.09
N THR A 162 -33.65 -14.99 -2.61
CA THR A 162 -34.97 -14.44 -2.24
C THR A 162 -34.91 -13.33 -1.18
N PHE A 163 -33.91 -13.35 -0.29
CA PHE A 163 -33.77 -12.30 0.72
C PHE A 163 -33.33 -10.95 0.12
N ALA A 164 -32.48 -10.96 -0.92
CA ALA A 164 -31.96 -9.74 -1.53
C ALA A 164 -33.09 -9.01 -2.27
N VAL A 165 -33.87 -9.75 -3.06
CA VAL A 165 -35.04 -9.21 -3.77
C VAL A 165 -36.06 -8.62 -2.79
N ARG A 166 -36.38 -9.34 -1.70
CA ARG A 166 -37.32 -8.83 -0.68
C ARG A 166 -36.83 -7.57 0.02
N LEU A 167 -35.53 -7.46 0.26
CA LEU A 167 -34.95 -6.29 0.92
C LEU A 167 -34.96 -5.07 -0.03
N GLU A 168 -34.64 -5.29 -1.29
CA GLU A 168 -34.72 -4.27 -2.35
C GLU A 168 -36.17 -3.77 -2.54
N GLU A 169 -37.15 -4.68 -2.56
CA GLU A 169 -38.57 -4.34 -2.63
C GLU A 169 -39.08 -3.56 -1.40
N LEU A 170 -38.59 -3.91 -0.20
CA LEU A 170 -39.08 -3.33 1.06
C LEU A 170 -38.61 -1.88 1.26
N ASP A 171 -37.35 -1.60 0.88
CA ASP A 171 -36.68 -0.34 1.21
C ASP A 171 -36.25 0.46 -0.02
N GLY A 172 -36.62 0.01 -1.22
CA GLY A 172 -36.31 0.68 -2.49
C GLY A 172 -34.81 0.81 -2.77
N GLY A 173 -33.97 -0.02 -2.15
CA GLY A 173 -32.52 0.03 -2.28
C GLY A 173 -31.78 1.00 -1.36
N ALA A 174 -32.44 1.68 -0.42
CA ALA A 174 -31.77 2.66 0.44
C ALA A 174 -30.77 2.03 1.44
N VAL A 175 -31.11 0.90 2.07
CA VAL A 175 -30.23 0.16 2.99
C VAL A 175 -28.88 -0.22 2.35
N PRO A 176 -28.81 -0.89 1.17
CA PRO A 176 -27.53 -1.23 0.56
C PRO A 176 -26.70 0.00 0.17
N GLU A 177 -27.35 1.09 -0.30
CA GLU A 177 -26.68 2.35 -0.62
C GLU A 177 -26.03 2.98 0.63
N VAL A 178 -26.78 3.09 1.73
CA VAL A 178 -26.26 3.60 3.01
C VAL A 178 -25.12 2.73 3.53
N LEU A 179 -25.23 1.41 3.38
CA LEU A 179 -24.21 0.47 3.83
C LEU A 179 -22.91 0.60 3.01
N SER A 180 -23.02 0.76 1.69
CA SER A 180 -21.89 1.04 0.81
C SER A 180 -21.21 2.36 1.18
N SER A 181 -22.00 3.42 1.37
CA SER A 181 -21.51 4.72 1.84
C SER A 181 -20.74 4.60 3.16
N MET A 182 -21.29 3.86 4.13
CA MET A 182 -20.64 3.61 5.42
C MET A 182 -19.33 2.83 5.25
N ALA A 183 -19.29 1.83 4.36
CA ALA A 183 -18.08 1.04 4.10
C ALA A 183 -16.97 1.93 3.53
N VAL A 184 -17.27 2.69 2.48
CA VAL A 184 -16.34 3.59 1.80
C VAL A 184 -15.86 4.71 2.74
N SER A 185 -16.78 5.30 3.52
CA SER A 185 -16.47 6.32 4.52
C SER A 185 -15.56 5.79 5.64
N THR A 186 -15.77 4.54 6.06
CA THR A 186 -14.91 3.88 7.06
C THR A 186 -13.49 3.71 6.54
N THR A 187 -13.32 3.33 5.28
CA THR A 187 -12.00 3.26 4.63
C THR A 187 -11.35 4.65 4.56
N ALA A 188 -12.07 5.68 4.10
CA ALA A 188 -11.54 7.05 4.08
C ALA A 188 -11.11 7.53 5.47
N PHE A 189 -11.93 7.27 6.50
CA PHE A 189 -11.60 7.55 7.90
C PHE A 189 -10.34 6.81 8.35
N SER A 190 -10.23 5.52 8.05
CA SER A 190 -9.04 4.69 8.36
C SER A 190 -7.78 5.29 7.74
N GLN A 191 -7.84 5.71 6.47
CA GLN A 191 -6.69 6.31 5.78
C GLN A 191 -6.29 7.66 6.41
N VAL A 192 -7.25 8.55 6.69
CA VAL A 192 -6.99 9.83 7.38
C VAL A 192 -6.41 9.59 8.77
N PHE A 193 -6.96 8.65 9.52
CA PHE A 193 -6.51 8.28 10.87
C PHE A 193 -5.06 7.77 10.85
N VAL A 194 -4.73 6.85 9.94
CA VAL A 194 -3.36 6.34 9.74
C VAL A 194 -2.39 7.46 9.40
N THR A 195 -2.74 8.33 8.46
CA THR A 195 -1.90 9.47 8.05
C THR A 195 -1.67 10.44 9.21
N ALA A 196 -2.71 10.75 9.98
CA ALA A 196 -2.62 11.61 11.16
C ALA A 196 -1.72 11.01 12.25
N LEU A 197 -1.81 9.70 12.51
CA LEU A 197 -0.95 9.03 13.49
C LEU A 197 0.52 9.06 13.07
N ILE A 198 0.82 8.79 11.79
CA ILE A 198 2.18 8.83 11.26
C ILE A 198 2.73 10.26 11.32
N ALA A 199 1.94 11.26 10.92
CA ALA A 199 2.32 12.67 10.98
C ALA A 199 2.60 13.12 12.42
N ARG A 200 1.73 12.76 13.37
CA ARG A 200 1.94 13.05 14.81
C ARG A 200 3.22 12.42 15.32
N LYS A 201 3.49 11.16 14.99
CA LYS A 201 4.70 10.46 15.43
C LYS A 201 5.96 11.13 14.87
N ALA A 202 5.95 11.49 13.58
CA ALA A 202 7.06 12.21 12.96
C ALA A 202 7.29 13.60 13.58
N TRP A 203 6.20 14.29 13.95
CA TRP A 203 6.29 15.57 14.64
C TRP A 203 6.91 15.45 16.04
N ILE A 204 6.49 14.48 16.84
CA ILE A 204 7.08 14.21 18.16
C ILE A 204 8.57 13.88 18.01
N TYR A 205 8.90 12.98 17.09
CA TYR A 205 10.30 12.62 16.81
C TYR A 205 11.15 13.84 16.42
N ARG A 206 10.60 14.77 15.62
CA ARG A 206 11.27 16.02 15.27
C ARG A 206 11.50 16.92 16.47
N LYS A 207 10.52 17.04 17.38
CA LYS A 207 10.65 17.85 18.61
C LYS A 207 11.67 17.27 19.57
N ASP A 208 11.64 15.95 19.80
CA ASP A 208 12.63 15.26 20.63
C ASP A 208 14.04 15.43 20.08
N LEU A 209 14.18 15.45 18.75
CA LEU A 209 15.47 15.68 18.12
C LEU A 209 15.97 17.12 18.27
N GLN A 210 15.06 18.10 18.28
CA GLN A 210 15.36 19.51 18.49
C GLN A 210 15.75 19.81 19.95
N SER A 211 15.15 19.12 20.93
CA SER A 211 15.47 19.33 22.34
C SER A 211 16.82 18.73 22.75
N LEU A 212 17.23 17.63 22.11
CA LEU A 212 18.50 16.93 22.43
C LEU A 212 19.74 17.54 21.76
N LEU A 213 19.60 18.55 20.90
CA LEU A 213 20.71 19.14 20.18
C LEU A 213 20.78 20.66 20.40
N PRO A 214 21.71 21.16 21.24
CA PRO A 214 22.20 22.51 21.11
C PRO A 214 22.76 22.68 19.68
N ALA A 215 22.54 23.84 19.08
CA ALA A 215 22.66 24.15 17.64
C ALA A 215 23.97 23.79 16.89
N GLN A 216 24.94 23.07 17.49
CA GLN A 216 26.35 23.11 17.07
C GLN A 216 27.01 21.77 16.67
N ARG A 217 26.29 20.65 16.56
CA ARG A 217 26.85 19.42 15.94
C ARG A 217 25.97 18.86 14.81
N MET A 218 26.01 19.58 13.68
CA MET A 218 25.57 19.09 12.37
C MET A 218 26.48 17.95 11.89
N GLY A 219 26.23 16.71 12.31
CA GLY A 219 27.14 15.60 11.96
C GLY A 219 26.52 14.23 11.68
N SER A 220 25.21 14.04 11.74
CA SER A 220 24.61 12.71 11.50
C SER A 220 23.78 12.70 10.21
N SER A 221 24.43 12.37 9.09
CA SER A 221 23.80 12.13 7.78
C SER A 221 22.58 11.20 7.86
N ASN A 222 22.62 10.19 8.74
CA ASN A 222 21.54 9.23 8.96
C ASN A 222 20.25 9.88 9.48
N ARG A 223 20.34 10.94 10.30
CA ARG A 223 19.16 11.63 10.85
C ARG A 223 18.40 12.39 9.77
N LYS A 224 19.11 13.18 8.94
CA LYS A 224 18.50 13.94 7.83
C LYS A 224 17.78 13.00 6.84
N ARG A 225 18.36 11.82 6.59
CA ARG A 225 17.78 10.80 5.70
C ARG A 225 16.52 10.17 6.29
N LEU A 226 16.52 9.76 7.57
CA LEU A 226 15.33 9.21 8.22
C LEU A 226 14.15 10.21 8.22
N THR A 227 14.44 11.49 8.49
CA THR A 227 13.43 12.56 8.41
C THR A 227 12.88 12.72 6.99
N SER A 228 13.73 12.60 5.97
CA SER A 228 13.30 12.65 4.56
C SER A 228 12.35 11.48 4.21
N VAL A 229 12.62 10.26 4.70
CA VAL A 229 11.72 9.11 4.48
C VAL A 229 10.36 9.34 5.12
N PHE A 230 10.32 9.79 6.37
CA PHE A 230 9.04 10.10 7.03
C PHE A 230 8.24 11.17 6.29
N TYR A 231 8.91 12.19 5.74
CA TYR A 231 8.24 13.24 4.99
C TYR A 231 7.56 12.69 3.73
N VAL A 232 8.27 11.88 2.94
CA VAL A 232 7.71 11.26 1.73
C VAL A 232 6.53 10.34 2.07
N VAL A 233 6.63 9.57 3.15
CA VAL A 233 5.54 8.69 3.61
C VAL A 233 4.32 9.50 4.05
N ILE A 234 4.51 10.64 4.71
CA ILE A 234 3.42 11.53 5.12
C ILE A 234 2.80 12.20 3.89
N GLU A 235 3.60 12.72 2.98
CA GLU A 235 3.15 13.40 1.77
C GLU A 235 2.30 12.47 0.90
N THR A 236 2.81 11.26 0.63
CA THR A 236 2.06 10.23 -0.11
C THR A 236 0.82 9.76 0.66
N GLY A 237 0.87 9.70 2.00
CA GLY A 237 -0.28 9.42 2.85
C GLY A 237 -1.38 10.48 2.74
N ILE A 238 -1.02 11.76 2.74
CA ILE A 238 -1.97 12.88 2.59
C ILE A 238 -2.64 12.82 1.23
N VAL A 239 -1.87 12.67 0.15
CA VAL A 239 -2.43 12.56 -1.21
C VAL A 239 -3.41 11.39 -1.30
N TYR A 240 -3.06 10.24 -0.73
CA TYR A 240 -3.93 9.07 -0.74
C TYR A 240 -5.20 9.26 0.10
N SER A 241 -5.09 9.84 1.29
CA SER A 241 -6.26 10.18 2.11
C SER A 241 -7.19 11.16 1.41
N LEU A 242 -6.65 12.16 0.69
CA LEU A 242 -7.45 13.09 -0.11
C LEU A 242 -8.16 12.39 -1.27
N LEU A 243 -7.48 11.47 -1.96
CA LEU A 243 -8.11 10.66 -3.02
C LEU A 243 -9.30 9.85 -2.50
N TRP A 244 -9.19 9.26 -1.30
CA TRP A 244 -10.31 8.56 -0.67
C TRP A 244 -11.47 9.49 -0.28
N VAL A 245 -11.17 10.70 0.22
CA VAL A 245 -12.22 11.69 0.51
C VAL A 245 -12.92 12.11 -0.79
N ILE A 246 -12.17 12.34 -1.87
CA ILE A 246 -12.73 12.62 -3.20
C ILE A 246 -13.58 11.44 -3.69
N PHE A 247 -13.14 10.20 -3.45
CA PHE A 247 -13.90 9.01 -3.80
C PHE A 247 -15.24 8.94 -3.04
N VAL A 248 -15.25 9.18 -1.72
CA VAL A 248 -16.50 9.28 -0.93
C VAL A 248 -17.43 10.33 -1.53
N LEU A 249 -16.93 11.54 -1.81
CA LEU A 249 -17.73 12.61 -2.40
C LEU A 249 -18.26 12.25 -3.80
N ALA A 250 -17.46 11.53 -4.59
CA ALA A 250 -17.88 11.04 -5.90
C ALA A 250 -18.98 9.97 -5.78
N HIS A 251 -18.84 9.05 -4.82
CA HIS A 251 -19.78 7.96 -4.56
C HIS A 251 -21.16 8.50 -4.12
N GLU A 252 -21.18 9.55 -3.29
CA GLU A 252 -22.40 10.27 -2.88
C GLU A 252 -22.98 11.19 -3.97
N TYR A 253 -22.55 11.03 -5.22
CA TYR A 253 -22.95 11.84 -6.37
C TYR A 253 -22.71 13.36 -6.22
N ALA A 254 -21.92 13.81 -5.23
CA ALA A 254 -21.63 15.23 -5.04
C ALA A 254 -20.80 15.83 -6.20
N LEU A 255 -20.07 14.97 -6.92
CA LEU A 255 -19.36 15.32 -8.17
C LEU A 255 -20.18 15.00 -9.44
N GLY A 256 -21.46 14.67 -9.28
CA GLY A 256 -22.37 14.22 -10.33
C GLY A 256 -22.18 12.75 -10.72
N LEU A 257 -23.11 12.24 -11.54
CA LEU A 257 -23.12 10.85 -12.04
C LEU A 257 -21.80 10.48 -12.73
N THR A 258 -21.24 11.40 -13.52
CA THR A 258 -19.94 11.23 -14.18
C THR A 258 -18.84 10.91 -13.16
N GLY A 259 -18.82 11.65 -12.05
CA GLY A 259 -17.84 11.50 -11.00
C GLY A 259 -17.92 10.12 -10.36
N ALA A 260 -19.13 9.66 -10.03
CA ALA A 260 -19.36 8.34 -9.44
C ALA A 260 -18.84 7.20 -10.34
N TYR A 261 -19.20 7.21 -11.64
CA TYR A 261 -18.75 6.19 -12.57
C TYR A 261 -17.24 6.20 -12.79
N TRP A 262 -16.64 7.38 -12.88
CA TRP A 262 -15.20 7.50 -13.10
C TRP A 262 -14.41 7.10 -11.86
N SER A 263 -14.95 7.42 -10.68
CA SER A 263 -14.29 7.19 -9.40
C SER A 263 -14.07 5.70 -9.14
N GLU A 264 -15.05 4.85 -9.46
CA GLU A 264 -14.94 3.40 -9.37
C GLU A 264 -13.79 2.83 -10.23
N ALA A 265 -13.58 3.37 -11.42
CA ALA A 265 -12.56 2.86 -12.36
C ALA A 265 -11.14 3.15 -11.87
N TRP A 266 -10.86 4.38 -11.39
CA TRP A 266 -9.49 4.72 -10.97
C TRP A 266 -9.17 4.30 -9.55
N VAL A 267 -10.13 4.30 -8.62
CA VAL A 267 -9.85 4.04 -7.20
C VAL A 267 -9.36 2.61 -6.97
N CYS A 268 -9.87 1.63 -7.72
CA CYS A 268 -9.48 0.23 -7.60
C CYS A 268 -7.99 0.05 -7.94
N GLN A 269 -7.56 0.63 -9.07
CA GLN A 269 -6.17 0.58 -9.51
C GLN A 269 -5.25 1.36 -8.55
N ILE A 270 -5.61 2.57 -8.15
CA ILE A 270 -4.80 3.37 -7.21
C ILE A 270 -4.66 2.66 -5.86
N SER A 271 -5.71 1.99 -5.38
CA SER A 271 -5.70 1.24 -4.12
C SER A 271 -4.76 0.05 -4.15
N GLY A 272 -4.61 -0.60 -5.30
CA GLY A 272 -3.60 -1.64 -5.51
C GLY A 272 -2.18 -1.08 -5.61
N ILE A 273 -2.01 0.03 -6.35
CA ILE A 273 -0.70 0.66 -6.60
C ILE A 273 -0.10 1.23 -5.31
N TYR A 274 -0.89 1.93 -4.49
CA TYR A 274 -0.38 2.71 -3.35
C TYR A 274 0.43 1.88 -2.33
N PRO A 275 -0.06 0.73 -1.83
CA PRO A 275 0.71 -0.15 -0.96
C PRO A 275 2.04 -0.60 -1.58
N THR A 276 2.06 -0.89 -2.88
CA THR A 276 3.29 -1.32 -3.57
C THR A 276 4.29 -0.18 -3.66
N LEU A 277 3.87 1.02 -4.08
CA LEU A 277 4.73 2.21 -4.16
C LEU A 277 5.42 2.52 -2.84
N ILE A 278 4.70 2.42 -1.72
CA ILE A 278 5.27 2.66 -0.39
C ILE A 278 6.36 1.66 -0.07
N VAL A 279 6.14 0.38 -0.38
CA VAL A 279 7.14 -0.66 -0.18
C VAL A 279 8.38 -0.40 -1.04
N VAL A 280 8.20 -0.01 -2.32
CA VAL A 280 9.31 0.36 -3.21
C VAL A 280 10.09 1.53 -2.61
N ILE A 281 9.41 2.62 -2.25
CA ILE A 281 10.03 3.84 -1.70
C ILE A 281 10.81 3.52 -0.43
N ILE A 282 10.23 2.74 0.50
CA ILE A 282 10.90 2.36 1.74
C ILE A 282 12.12 1.48 1.45
N SER A 283 12.00 0.53 0.52
CA SER A 283 13.09 -0.39 0.16
C SER A 283 14.26 0.35 -0.49
N GLU A 284 13.99 1.25 -1.43
CA GLU A 284 14.99 2.10 -2.08
C GLU A 284 15.77 2.93 -1.05
N ARG A 285 15.04 3.61 -0.15
CA ARG A 285 15.64 4.46 0.87
C ARG A 285 16.43 3.65 1.90
N ALA A 286 15.95 2.47 2.29
CA ALA A 286 16.69 1.55 3.15
C ALA A 286 18.00 1.09 2.51
N SER A 287 17.97 0.82 1.20
CA SER A 287 19.17 0.37 0.49
C SER A 287 20.22 1.49 0.33
N ILE A 288 19.78 2.74 0.09
CA ILE A 288 20.67 3.91 0.07
C ILE A 288 21.29 4.17 1.46
N LEU A 289 20.55 3.84 2.53
CA LEU A 289 21.08 3.92 3.90
C LEU A 289 22.18 2.88 4.14
N GLU A 290 21.96 1.63 3.76
CA GLU A 290 22.97 0.56 3.89
C GLU A 290 24.24 0.86 3.06
N GLN A 291 24.07 1.32 1.82
CA GLN A 291 25.21 1.68 0.96
C GLN A 291 25.99 2.89 1.53
N GLY A 292 25.30 3.89 2.09
CA GLY A 292 25.93 5.03 2.72
C GLY A 292 26.72 4.67 3.99
N ALA A 293 26.21 3.73 4.79
CA ALA A 293 26.90 3.24 5.99
C ALA A 293 28.18 2.46 5.61
N ASN A 294 28.09 1.56 4.63
CA ASN A 294 29.25 0.78 4.15
C ASN A 294 30.36 1.68 3.59
N ASN A 295 30.00 2.71 2.82
CA ASN A 295 30.97 3.66 2.28
C ASN A 295 31.63 4.53 3.38
N ALA A 296 30.88 4.91 4.42
CA ALA A 296 31.41 5.66 5.56
C ALA A 296 32.36 4.81 6.42
N SER A 297 32.04 3.53 6.63
CA SER A 297 32.92 2.58 7.33
C SER A 297 34.20 2.29 6.54
N GLY A 298 34.14 2.27 5.20
CA GLY A 298 35.30 2.11 4.33
C GLY A 298 36.30 3.27 4.42
N LEU A 299 35.83 4.52 4.54
CA LEU A 299 36.72 5.68 4.74
C LEU A 299 37.34 5.76 6.14
N GLY A 300 36.69 5.23 7.17
CA GLY A 300 37.23 5.17 8.53
C GLY A 300 38.39 4.18 8.71
N SER A 301 38.58 3.27 7.75
CA SER A 301 39.67 2.28 7.75
C SER A 301 40.93 2.76 7.02
N VAL A 302 40.93 3.94 6.40
CA VAL A 302 42.17 4.55 5.93
C VAL A 302 42.90 5.08 7.16
N SER A 303 43.62 4.16 7.81
CA SER A 303 44.58 4.48 8.86
C SER A 303 45.54 5.50 8.28
N ILE A 304 45.37 6.77 8.66
CA ILE A 304 46.37 7.81 8.48
C ILE A 304 47.51 7.41 9.40
N ARG A 305 48.32 6.47 8.94
CA ARG A 305 49.61 6.13 9.52
C ARG A 305 50.46 7.37 9.29
N PHE A 306 50.43 8.28 10.26
CA PHE A 306 51.40 9.37 10.32
C PHE A 306 52.77 8.72 10.25
N ALA A 307 53.52 9.06 9.21
CA ALA A 307 54.95 8.83 9.19
C ALA A 307 55.55 9.68 10.31
N ALA A 308 55.63 9.09 11.50
CA ALA A 308 56.62 9.52 12.47
C ALA A 308 57.97 9.25 11.80
N ASN A 309 58.68 10.33 11.50
CA ASN A 309 60.08 10.29 11.11
C ASN A 309 60.86 9.64 12.25
N ASP A 310 61.06 8.33 12.19
CA ASP A 310 62.10 7.62 12.95
C ASP A 310 63.43 7.81 12.21
N ASP A 311 63.93 9.04 12.22
CA ASP A 311 65.31 9.38 11.83
C ASP A 311 65.99 10.03 13.03
N LEU A 312 66.12 9.31 14.17
CA LEU A 312 67.16 9.60 15.16
C LEU A 312 67.36 8.46 16.18
N GLU A 313 67.68 7.25 15.72
CA GLU A 313 68.22 6.19 16.59
C GLU A 313 69.57 5.69 16.05
N ALA A 314 70.62 6.42 16.42
CA ALA A 314 71.99 5.94 16.40
C ALA A 314 72.72 6.43 17.66
N LEU A 315 72.35 5.89 18.83
CA LEU A 315 73.31 5.71 19.93
C LEU A 315 72.82 4.67 20.95
N HIS A 316 73.26 3.44 20.77
CA HIS A 316 73.30 2.39 21.79
C HIS A 316 74.30 2.76 22.90
N PRO A 317 73.98 2.49 24.17
CA PRO A 317 74.71 1.47 24.93
C PRO A 317 73.74 0.57 25.72
N VAL A 318 73.65 -0.72 25.43
CA VAL A 318 74.34 -1.81 26.18
C VAL A 318 74.31 -1.60 27.70
N VAL A 319 73.29 -2.12 28.37
CA VAL A 319 73.36 -2.59 29.77
C VAL A 319 72.48 -3.85 29.91
N PRO A 320 72.94 -4.90 30.61
CA PRO A 320 72.37 -6.24 30.54
C PRO A 320 71.37 -6.58 31.67
N ASP A 321 70.50 -7.52 31.32
CA ASP A 321 70.08 -8.71 32.08
C ASP A 321 69.49 -8.55 33.51
N LYS A 322 68.23 -9.01 33.65
CA LYS A 322 67.73 -9.72 34.85
C LYS A 322 66.43 -10.45 34.55
N THR A 323 66.57 -11.73 34.22
CA THR A 323 65.89 -12.86 34.92
C THR A 323 64.77 -12.51 35.91
N LEU A 324 63.52 -12.95 35.66
CA LEU A 324 62.92 -14.12 36.33
C LEU A 324 61.48 -14.44 35.85
N PRO A 325 61.06 -15.72 35.86
CA PRO A 325 59.71 -16.20 35.54
C PRO A 325 58.83 -16.43 36.77
N GLY A 326 57.51 -16.38 36.61
CA GLY A 326 56.53 -16.84 37.62
C GLY A 326 55.10 -16.72 37.09
N LEU A 327 54.42 -17.85 36.84
CA LEU A 327 53.36 -18.44 37.69
C LEU A 327 52.10 -17.56 37.71
N ALA A 328 51.04 -17.92 36.98
CA ALA A 328 50.02 -18.93 37.31
C ALA A 328 48.70 -18.26 37.76
N SER A 329 47.67 -19.09 37.87
CA SER A 329 46.29 -18.83 38.32
C SER A 329 45.31 -18.52 37.18
N GLU A 330 44.45 -19.44 36.72
CA GLU A 330 43.40 -20.18 37.46
C GLU A 330 42.28 -19.22 37.88
N GLY A 331 41.05 -19.48 37.42
CA GLY A 331 39.93 -18.56 37.67
C GLY A 331 38.62 -18.88 36.95
N THR A 332 38.08 -20.03 37.32
CA THR A 332 36.74 -20.60 37.09
C THR A 332 35.58 -19.68 37.53
N LEU A 333 34.37 -20.06 37.10
CA LEU A 333 32.99 -19.69 37.50
C LEU A 333 32.26 -18.62 36.66
N ASP A 334 31.15 -18.90 35.96
CA ASP A 334 29.92 -19.68 36.23
C ASP A 334 28.79 -18.82 36.85
N GLN A 335 27.55 -19.22 36.57
CA GLN A 335 26.24 -18.66 37.00
C GLN A 335 25.65 -17.48 36.19
N SER A 336 24.35 -17.44 35.88
CA SER A 336 23.22 -18.35 36.13
C SER A 336 22.02 -17.91 35.28
N LEU A 337 21.16 -18.91 35.01
CA LEU A 337 19.81 -18.85 34.45
C LEU A 337 18.85 -17.85 35.11
#